data_AF-A0AAD7QNV9-F1
#
_entry.id   AF-A0AAD7QNV9-F1
#
_cell.length_a   1.000
_cell.length_b   1.000
_cell.length_c   1.000
_cell.angle_alpha   90.00
_cell.angle_beta   90.00
_cell.angle_gamma   90.00
#
_symmetry.space_group_name_H-M   'P 1'
#
loop_
_entity.id
_entity.type
_entity.pdbx_description
1 polymer ?
#
loop_
_entity_poly.entity_id
_entity_poly.type
_entity_poly.pdbx_seq_one_letter_code
_entity_poly.pdbx_strand_id
1 'polypeptide(L)'
;MSTSFSLSKREAASKVYVTQCATTPDVNKRPHTIITQHHYNQRADILIPTDAYESALSLSPILNGAKCTRDWRYYHATTALGSFLKPEFLNQHIKKDNCLVLSLAEIDTDDVYCIYDGVLRLSLRKDTYERVGLQGKASRFSKTRFIVEMNLRSPNFLPGHKGFDKLINATESSPLRHPIPFLICVFPSADFSSSLSPLPDFFKATAYPQQYTLTHIPNAVIVPPLSPFKSAIALTGPSYNSISRRDVGDYTDEVVREGLLHILEWTSLLGLESERIQFGRQIDPLLSTYSVFEDEGVEGIANPKIEKVTKISLDGFLTSRMTKHVFDELLKHLPPSSWAAITVYGFQDAPVSWASDEHSYLISGENDYTIVIKPEEPGDTARCILAFEVVGSNDSHN
;
A
#
# COMPACT_ATOMS: atom_id res chain seq x y z
N MET A 1 15.91 -10.01 -12.75
CA MET A 1 14.85 -10.64 -13.56
C MET A 1 13.55 -10.45 -12.79
N SER A 2 12.50 -9.93 -13.42
CA SER A 2 11.18 -9.81 -12.78
C SER A 2 10.43 -11.12 -13.07
N THR A 3 10.14 -11.89 -12.04
CA THR A 3 9.34 -13.12 -12.14
C THR A 3 7.96 -12.81 -11.58
N SER A 4 6.96 -12.69 -12.47
CA SER A 4 5.56 -12.48 -12.10
C SER A 4 4.79 -13.79 -12.25
N PHE A 5 4.18 -14.29 -11.18
CA PHE A 5 3.34 -15.49 -11.23
C PHE A 5 1.90 -15.14 -10.84
N SER A 6 0.94 -15.72 -11.56
CA SER A 6 -0.49 -15.58 -11.27
C SER A 6 -1.02 -16.90 -10.71
N LEU A 7 -1.62 -16.85 -9.51
CA LEU A 7 -2.16 -18.02 -8.83
C LEU A 7 -3.69 -18.15 -9.05
N SER A 8 -4.12 -19.38 -9.34
CA SER A 8 -5.48 -19.93 -9.29
C SER A 8 -6.33 -20.02 -10.58
N LYS A 9 -6.89 -21.23 -10.78
CA LYS A 9 -7.89 -21.62 -11.79
C LYS A 9 -9.30 -21.80 -11.17
N ARG A 10 -9.59 -21.16 -10.03
CA ARG A 10 -10.93 -21.20 -9.41
C ARG A 10 -11.43 -19.78 -9.13
N GLU A 11 -12.72 -19.57 -9.35
CA GLU A 11 -13.40 -18.28 -9.26
C GLU A 11 -13.26 -17.66 -7.86
N ALA A 12 -12.80 -16.40 -7.83
CA ALA A 12 -12.68 -15.49 -6.69
C ALA A 12 -11.63 -15.82 -5.58
N ALA A 13 -10.33 -15.83 -5.91
CA ALA A 13 -9.25 -15.84 -4.90
C ALA A 13 -8.34 -14.61 -5.03
N SER A 14 -7.95 -13.98 -3.90
CA SER A 14 -6.91 -12.94 -3.86
C SER A 14 -5.61 -13.47 -4.47
N LYS A 15 -4.86 -12.61 -5.14
CA LYS A 15 -3.57 -12.92 -5.76
C LYS A 15 -2.46 -12.22 -4.99
N VAL A 16 -1.35 -12.92 -4.78
CA VAL A 16 -0.13 -12.34 -4.21
C VAL A 16 0.94 -12.34 -5.29
N TYR A 17 1.43 -11.16 -5.66
CA TYR A 17 2.59 -11.01 -6.53
C TYR A 17 3.81 -10.73 -5.68
N VAL A 18 4.92 -11.39 -5.98
CA VAL A 18 6.18 -11.21 -5.24
C VAL A 18 7.28 -10.80 -6.21
N THR A 19 8.03 -9.76 -5.85
CA THR A 19 9.22 -9.33 -6.57
C THR A 19 10.42 -9.28 -5.66
N GLN A 20 11.50 -9.94 -6.07
CA GLN A 20 12.82 -9.72 -5.49
C GLN A 20 13.58 -8.69 -6.34
N CYS A 21 14.05 -7.61 -5.70
CA CYS A 21 14.77 -6.52 -6.36
C CYS A 21 15.93 -6.01 -5.50
N ALA A 22 16.92 -5.37 -6.12
CA ALA A 22 17.98 -4.66 -5.38
C ALA A 22 17.55 -3.23 -5.07
N THR A 23 18.09 -2.63 -4.02
CA THR A 23 17.93 -1.19 -3.76
C THR A 23 18.39 -0.39 -4.97
N THR A 24 17.58 0.59 -5.36
CA THR A 24 17.86 1.43 -6.52
C THR A 24 17.32 2.83 -6.26
N PRO A 25 18.03 3.89 -6.64
CA PRO A 25 17.50 5.25 -6.58
C PRO A 25 16.49 5.53 -7.72
N ASP A 26 16.35 4.62 -8.68
CA ASP A 26 15.46 4.78 -9.82
C ASP A 26 14.00 4.58 -9.41
N VAL A 27 13.26 5.69 -9.36
CA VAL A 27 11.83 5.71 -8.98
C VAL A 27 10.93 4.93 -9.94
N ASN A 28 11.41 4.65 -11.16
CA ASN A 28 10.66 3.87 -12.16
C ASN A 28 10.88 2.36 -12.03
N LYS A 29 11.62 1.92 -11.01
CA LYS A 29 11.85 0.51 -10.73
C LYS A 29 11.22 0.10 -9.40
N ARG A 30 10.91 -1.18 -9.29
CA ARG A 30 10.50 -1.79 -8.01
C ARG A 30 11.62 -1.62 -6.97
N PRO A 31 11.28 -1.33 -5.70
CA PRO A 31 9.92 -1.28 -5.14
C PRO A 31 9.25 0.10 -5.23
N HIS A 32 9.94 1.14 -5.72
CA HIS A 32 9.40 2.51 -5.76
C HIS A 32 8.12 2.63 -6.56
N THR A 33 8.01 1.92 -7.69
CA THR A 33 6.81 1.93 -8.52
C THR A 33 5.57 1.50 -7.75
N ILE A 34 5.67 0.41 -6.97
CA ILE A 34 4.60 -0.14 -6.12
C ILE A 34 4.09 0.95 -5.19
N ILE A 35 4.99 1.57 -4.43
CA ILE A 35 4.66 2.63 -3.47
C ILE A 35 4.00 3.81 -4.18
N THR A 36 4.56 4.27 -5.31
CA THR A 36 4.07 5.46 -6.00
C THR A 36 2.70 5.27 -6.66
N GLN A 37 2.39 4.04 -7.09
CA GLN A 37 1.14 3.68 -7.78
C GLN A 37 -0.01 3.37 -6.81
N HIS A 38 0.26 3.30 -5.50
CA HIS A 38 -0.73 3.01 -4.48
C HIS A 38 -1.15 4.28 -3.72
N HIS A 39 -2.25 4.88 -4.17
CA HIS A 39 -2.56 6.28 -3.82
C HIS A 39 -3.37 6.46 -2.53
N TYR A 40 -4.35 5.60 -2.29
CA TYR A 40 -5.30 5.71 -1.18
C TYR A 40 -4.93 4.73 -0.06
N ASN A 41 -4.21 5.23 0.95
CA ASN A 41 -3.65 4.40 2.01
C ASN A 41 -4.28 4.79 3.37
N GLN A 42 -4.83 3.83 4.10
CA GLN A 42 -5.44 4.06 5.42
C GLN A 42 -4.44 3.89 6.57
N ARG A 43 -3.46 3.00 6.39
CA ARG A 43 -2.51 2.63 7.43
C ARG A 43 -1.18 2.18 6.85
N ALA A 44 -0.09 2.46 7.55
CA ALA A 44 1.23 1.87 7.29
C ALA A 44 1.84 1.35 8.60
N ASP A 45 2.13 0.06 8.64
CA ASP A 45 2.83 -0.62 9.73
C ASP A 45 4.30 -0.82 9.35
N ILE A 46 5.22 -0.36 10.19
CA ILE A 46 6.67 -0.52 10.03
C ILE A 46 7.15 -1.43 11.15
N LEU A 47 7.83 -2.51 10.78
CA LEU A 47 8.42 -3.49 11.68
C LEU A 47 9.93 -3.41 11.56
N ILE A 48 10.62 -3.18 12.67
CA ILE A 48 12.07 -2.97 12.70
C ILE A 48 12.65 -3.51 14.01
N PRO A 49 13.84 -4.15 14.00
CA PRO A 49 14.53 -4.52 15.23
C PRO A 49 14.70 -3.32 16.15
N THR A 50 14.46 -3.51 17.45
CA THR A 50 14.43 -2.41 18.42
C THR A 50 15.74 -1.63 18.46
N ASP A 51 16.88 -2.32 18.41
CA ASP A 51 18.21 -1.67 18.41
C ASP A 51 18.43 -0.80 17.15
N ALA A 52 17.91 -1.24 16.01
CA ALA A 52 17.98 -0.48 14.76
C ALA A 52 17.06 0.75 14.78
N TYR A 53 15.86 0.62 15.37
CA TYR A 53 14.96 1.74 15.62
C TYR A 53 15.58 2.79 16.53
N GLU A 54 16.15 2.38 17.66
CA GLU A 54 16.80 3.28 18.62
C GLU A 54 17.96 4.05 17.97
N SER A 55 18.74 3.39 17.11
CA SER A 55 19.82 4.00 16.34
C SER A 55 19.31 5.08 15.36
N ALA A 56 18.10 4.91 14.83
CA ALA A 56 17.51 5.82 13.85
C ALA A 56 16.69 6.98 14.47
N LEU A 57 16.31 6.89 15.75
CA LEU A 57 15.38 7.80 16.42
C LEU A 57 15.82 9.27 16.38
N SER A 58 17.12 9.52 16.60
CA SER A 58 17.70 10.87 16.60
C SER A 58 17.95 11.42 15.19
N LEU A 59 17.97 10.54 14.18
CA LEU A 59 18.37 10.87 12.81
C LEU A 59 17.16 11.14 11.92
N SER A 60 16.03 10.46 12.16
CA SER A 60 14.84 10.57 11.30
C SER A 60 13.62 11.12 12.07
N PRO A 61 13.13 12.33 11.70
CA PRO A 61 11.91 12.88 12.28
C PRO A 61 10.64 12.13 11.84
N ILE A 62 10.74 11.25 10.83
CA ILE A 62 9.63 10.37 10.45
C ILE A 62 9.58 9.18 11.40
N LEU A 63 10.71 8.50 11.57
CA LEU A 63 10.77 7.29 12.39
C LEU A 63 10.53 7.58 13.86
N ASN A 64 10.80 8.80 14.35
CA ASN A 64 10.41 9.20 15.71
C ASN A 64 9.01 9.83 15.81
N GLY A 65 8.26 9.90 14.71
CA GLY A 65 6.89 10.41 14.65
C GLY A 65 6.73 11.92 14.67
N ALA A 66 7.78 12.72 14.86
CA ALA A 66 7.68 14.18 14.95
C ALA A 66 7.11 14.81 13.66
N LYS A 67 7.58 14.39 12.48
CA LYS A 67 7.09 14.87 11.19
C LYS A 67 5.65 14.42 10.91
N CYS A 68 5.35 13.15 11.20
CA CYS A 68 4.02 12.56 10.99
C CYS A 68 2.95 13.29 11.83
N THR A 69 3.25 13.55 13.11
CA THR A 69 2.30 14.16 14.05
C THR A 69 2.22 15.67 13.93
N ARG A 70 3.24 16.37 13.43
CA ARG A 70 3.25 17.85 13.33
C ARG A 70 2.88 18.39 11.96
N ASP A 71 3.35 17.74 10.89
CA ASP A 71 3.29 18.33 9.55
C ASP A 71 2.24 17.65 8.67
N TRP A 72 2.06 16.34 8.82
CA TRP A 72 1.10 15.60 8.01
C TRP A 72 -0.31 15.77 8.57
N ARG A 73 -1.16 16.38 7.75
CA ARG A 73 -2.56 16.65 8.07
C ARG A 73 -3.45 16.10 6.98
N TYR A 74 -4.58 15.58 7.40
CA TYR A 74 -5.72 15.32 6.55
C TYR A 74 -6.95 15.95 7.19
N TYR A 75 -8.01 16.07 6.42
CA TYR A 75 -9.21 16.79 6.81
C TYR A 75 -10.43 15.92 6.59
N HIS A 76 -11.36 16.00 7.52
CA HIS A 76 -12.70 15.47 7.36
C HIS A 76 -13.67 16.60 7.08
N ALA A 77 -14.46 16.50 6.02
CA ALA A 77 -15.46 17.50 5.67
C ALA A 77 -16.73 16.84 5.12
N THR A 78 -17.89 17.27 5.60
CA THR A 78 -19.18 16.88 5.03
C THR A 78 -19.63 17.97 4.06
N THR A 79 -19.54 17.71 2.76
CA THR A 79 -19.80 18.72 1.72
C THR A 79 -20.35 18.08 0.44
N ALA A 80 -20.92 18.89 -0.45
CA ALA A 80 -21.35 18.43 -1.77
C ALA A 80 -20.17 18.35 -2.74
N LEU A 81 -20.24 17.48 -3.75
CA LEU A 81 -19.16 17.30 -4.72
C LEU A 81 -18.78 18.61 -5.45
N GLY A 82 -19.78 19.47 -5.71
CA GLY A 82 -19.56 20.77 -6.34
C GLY A 82 -18.62 21.72 -5.57
N SER A 83 -18.43 21.53 -4.26
CA SER A 83 -17.50 22.31 -3.46
C SER A 83 -16.05 22.19 -3.93
N PHE A 84 -15.65 21.02 -4.46
CA PHE A 84 -14.30 20.80 -4.99
C PHE A 84 -14.08 21.47 -6.36
N LEU A 85 -15.16 21.87 -7.04
CA LEU A 85 -15.12 22.53 -8.35
C LEU A 85 -15.13 24.06 -8.25
N LYS A 86 -15.33 24.60 -7.04
CA LYS A 86 -15.25 26.05 -6.80
C LYS A 86 -13.85 26.58 -7.10
N PRO A 87 -13.71 27.79 -7.67
CA PRO A 87 -12.43 28.33 -8.12
C PRO A 87 -11.34 28.33 -7.05
N GLU A 88 -11.70 28.57 -5.78
CA GLU A 88 -10.77 28.65 -4.66
C GLU A 88 -10.06 27.31 -4.41
N PHE A 89 -10.80 26.19 -4.47
CA PHE A 89 -10.22 24.86 -4.31
C PHE A 89 -9.61 24.35 -5.62
N LEU A 90 -10.34 24.46 -6.73
CA LEU A 90 -9.93 23.94 -8.03
C LEU A 90 -8.60 24.54 -8.50
N ASN A 91 -8.43 25.86 -8.40
CA ASN A 91 -7.22 26.50 -8.90
C ASN A 91 -6.02 26.29 -7.96
N GLN A 92 -6.24 26.36 -6.64
CA GLN A 92 -5.16 26.24 -5.67
C GLN A 92 -4.75 24.77 -5.42
N HIS A 93 -5.70 23.90 -5.08
CA HIS A 93 -5.42 22.56 -4.56
C HIS A 93 -5.47 21.45 -5.62
N ILE A 94 -6.05 21.70 -6.79
CA ILE A 94 -6.11 20.73 -7.89
C ILE A 94 -5.17 21.12 -9.04
N LYS A 95 -5.19 22.37 -9.50
CA LYS A 95 -4.39 22.82 -10.67
C LYS A 95 -2.96 23.22 -10.33
N LYS A 96 -2.75 23.96 -9.24
CA LYS A 96 -1.43 24.43 -8.80
C LYS A 96 -0.74 23.40 -7.92
N ASP A 97 -1.38 23.02 -6.82
CA ASP A 97 -0.92 21.96 -5.93
C ASP A 97 -1.54 20.61 -6.35
N ASN A 98 -1.55 19.65 -5.44
CA ASN A 98 -2.20 18.38 -5.63
C ASN A 98 -3.00 18.01 -4.37
N CYS A 99 -3.97 17.14 -4.55
CA CYS A 99 -4.79 16.65 -3.46
C CYS A 99 -5.15 15.18 -3.66
N LEU A 100 -5.37 14.53 -2.53
CA LEU A 100 -6.03 13.25 -2.44
C LEU A 100 -7.39 13.50 -1.80
N VAL A 101 -8.47 13.10 -2.47
CA VAL A 101 -9.84 13.21 -1.96
C VAL A 101 -10.51 11.86 -2.11
N LEU A 102 -11.22 11.42 -1.08
CA LEU A 102 -12.02 10.19 -1.08
C LEU A 102 -13.34 10.42 -0.33
N SER A 103 -14.47 10.10 -0.94
CA SER A 103 -15.75 10.05 -0.23
C SER A 103 -15.81 8.85 0.70
N LEU A 104 -16.34 9.01 1.90
CA LEU A 104 -16.58 7.91 2.83
C LEU A 104 -17.95 7.30 2.55
N ALA A 105 -17.98 6.30 1.67
CA ALA A 105 -19.16 5.55 1.26
C ALA A 105 -18.74 4.13 0.82
N GLU A 106 -19.68 3.18 0.81
CA GLU A 106 -19.41 1.79 0.45
C GLU A 106 -19.38 1.60 -1.08
N ILE A 107 -18.28 1.07 -1.62
CA ILE A 107 -18.09 0.97 -3.07
C ILE A 107 -19.07 0.01 -3.74
N ASP A 108 -19.59 -0.98 -3.04
CA ASP A 108 -20.52 -1.95 -3.64
C ASP A 108 -21.95 -1.42 -3.68
N THR A 109 -22.36 -0.60 -2.72
CA THR A 109 -23.76 -0.20 -2.50
C THR A 109 -24.05 1.27 -2.81
N ASP A 110 -23.04 2.15 -2.78
CA ASP A 110 -23.21 3.60 -2.90
C ASP A 110 -22.43 4.22 -4.08
N ASP A 111 -22.71 5.48 -4.36
CA ASP A 111 -21.92 6.30 -5.28
C ASP A 111 -20.62 6.75 -4.56
N VAL A 112 -19.46 6.47 -5.15
CA VAL A 112 -18.15 6.80 -4.56
C VAL A 112 -17.38 7.73 -5.47
N TYR A 113 -16.73 8.73 -4.87
CA TYR A 113 -15.99 9.77 -5.58
C TYR A 113 -14.57 9.89 -5.04
N CYS A 114 -13.62 10.07 -5.95
CA CYS A 114 -12.25 10.36 -5.55
C CYS A 114 -11.58 11.37 -6.50
N ILE A 115 -10.60 12.08 -5.97
CA ILE A 115 -9.72 12.97 -6.74
C ILE A 115 -8.29 12.59 -6.43
N TYR A 116 -7.50 12.38 -7.48
CA TYR A 116 -6.06 12.25 -7.40
C TYR A 116 -5.41 12.76 -8.68
N ASP A 117 -4.29 13.46 -8.55
CA ASP A 117 -3.50 14.00 -9.65
C ASP A 117 -4.30 14.82 -10.67
N GLY A 118 -5.27 15.58 -10.18
CA GLY A 118 -6.15 16.41 -11.01
C GLY A 118 -7.23 15.65 -11.77
N VAL A 119 -7.36 14.34 -11.57
CA VAL A 119 -8.42 13.53 -12.17
C VAL A 119 -9.51 13.31 -11.13
N LEU A 120 -10.73 13.76 -11.45
CA LEU A 120 -11.94 13.42 -10.72
C LEU A 120 -12.49 12.11 -11.28
N ARG A 121 -12.73 11.15 -10.40
CA ARG A 121 -13.36 9.87 -10.74
C ARG A 121 -14.61 9.65 -9.91
N LEU A 122 -15.69 9.24 -10.58
CA LEU A 122 -16.97 8.91 -9.98
C LEU A 122 -17.29 7.45 -10.32
N SER A 123 -17.43 6.61 -9.30
CA SER A 123 -18.04 5.29 -9.39
C SER A 123 -19.51 5.42 -9.06
N LEU A 124 -20.34 5.44 -10.10
CA LEU A 124 -21.76 5.73 -10.00
C LEU A 124 -22.60 4.47 -10.16
N ARG A 125 -23.67 4.37 -9.37
CA ARG A 125 -24.76 3.45 -9.63
C ARG A 125 -25.48 3.82 -10.91
N LYS A 126 -26.08 2.81 -11.55
CA LYS A 126 -26.83 2.98 -12.80
C LYS A 126 -27.85 4.13 -12.73
N ASP A 127 -28.62 4.21 -11.66
CA ASP A 127 -29.68 5.20 -11.51
C ASP A 127 -29.12 6.63 -11.35
N THR A 128 -28.03 6.80 -10.60
CA THR A 128 -27.31 8.06 -10.49
C THR A 128 -26.69 8.45 -11.82
N TYR A 129 -25.99 7.53 -12.50
CA TYR A 129 -25.34 7.75 -13.79
C TYR A 129 -26.33 8.24 -14.87
N GLU A 130 -27.47 7.56 -15.00
CA GLU A 130 -28.51 7.91 -15.97
C GLU A 130 -29.15 9.28 -15.66
N ARG A 131 -29.31 9.63 -14.38
CA ARG A 131 -29.86 10.94 -13.96
C ARG A 131 -28.90 12.10 -14.21
N VAL A 132 -27.61 11.95 -13.87
CA VAL A 132 -26.62 13.03 -14.03
C VAL A 132 -26.19 13.21 -15.48
N GLY A 133 -26.34 12.17 -16.30
CA GLY A 133 -26.09 12.22 -17.75
C GLY A 133 -24.63 12.51 -18.13
N LEU A 134 -23.68 12.24 -17.25
CA LEU A 134 -22.25 12.40 -17.51
C LEU A 134 -21.73 11.29 -18.44
N GLN A 135 -20.64 11.57 -19.17
CA GLN A 135 -20.04 10.58 -20.06
C GLN A 135 -19.11 9.68 -19.25
N GLY A 136 -19.40 8.38 -19.20
CA GLY A 136 -18.59 7.37 -18.55
C GLY A 136 -18.57 6.05 -19.31
N LYS A 137 -17.94 5.05 -18.70
CA LYS A 137 -17.87 3.66 -19.17
C LYS A 137 -18.53 2.74 -18.15
N ALA A 138 -19.10 1.63 -18.58
CA ALA A 138 -19.53 0.59 -17.64
C ALA A 138 -18.32 0.06 -16.86
N SER A 139 -18.51 -0.22 -15.57
CA SER A 139 -17.51 -0.85 -14.71
C SER A 139 -17.08 -2.21 -15.27
N ARG A 140 -15.81 -2.55 -15.12
CA ARG A 140 -15.27 -3.87 -15.51
C ARG A 140 -15.83 -4.99 -14.64
N PHE A 141 -16.22 -4.68 -13.41
CA PHE A 141 -16.63 -5.64 -12.39
C PHE A 141 -18.14 -5.73 -12.23
N SER A 142 -18.86 -4.66 -12.55
CA SER A 142 -20.32 -4.63 -12.40
C SER A 142 -21.03 -3.96 -13.58
N LYS A 143 -22.02 -4.64 -14.13
CA LYS A 143 -22.91 -4.09 -15.16
C LYS A 143 -23.86 -3.00 -14.63
N THR A 144 -23.98 -2.86 -13.32
CA THR A 144 -24.84 -1.86 -12.67
C THR A 144 -24.06 -0.65 -12.16
N ARG A 145 -22.74 -0.59 -12.44
CA ARG A 145 -21.87 0.53 -12.10
C ARG A 145 -21.25 1.17 -13.32
N PHE A 146 -21.03 2.47 -13.24
CA PHE A 146 -20.48 3.29 -14.31
C PHE A 146 -19.38 4.18 -13.76
N ILE A 147 -18.22 4.16 -14.42
CA ILE A 147 -17.05 4.95 -14.06
C ILE A 147 -16.99 6.18 -14.96
N VAL A 148 -17.04 7.35 -14.34
CA VAL A 148 -16.86 8.66 -15.00
C VAL A 148 -15.50 9.22 -14.59
N GLU A 149 -14.67 9.56 -15.56
CA GLU A 149 -13.31 10.10 -15.33
C GLU A 149 -13.16 11.44 -16.04
N MET A 150 -12.67 12.44 -15.31
CA MET A 150 -12.52 13.80 -15.82
C MET A 150 -11.20 14.39 -15.35
N ASN A 151 -10.32 14.74 -16.30
CA ASN A 151 -9.10 15.47 -15.99
C ASN A 151 -9.43 16.96 -15.80
N LEU A 152 -9.50 17.40 -14.54
CA LEU A 152 -9.80 18.78 -14.12
C LEU A 152 -8.66 19.77 -14.44
N ARG A 153 -7.47 19.28 -14.82
CA ARG A 153 -6.34 20.09 -15.29
C ARG A 153 -6.35 20.30 -16.81
N SER A 154 -7.19 19.57 -17.54
CA SER A 154 -7.33 19.75 -18.99
C SER A 154 -7.91 21.14 -19.32
N PRO A 155 -7.50 21.78 -20.43
CA PRO A 155 -8.04 23.07 -20.84
C PRO A 155 -9.56 23.04 -21.10
N ASN A 156 -10.13 21.85 -21.33
CA ASN A 156 -11.58 21.66 -21.48
C ASN A 156 -12.38 21.78 -20.18
N PHE A 157 -11.70 21.84 -19.03
CA PHE A 157 -12.30 21.99 -17.70
C PHE A 157 -11.97 23.37 -17.09
N LEU A 158 -12.16 24.40 -17.93
CA LEU A 158 -12.20 25.81 -17.56
C LEU A 158 -13.66 26.30 -17.57
N PRO A 159 -14.01 27.30 -16.73
CA PRO A 159 -15.34 27.91 -16.76
C PRO A 159 -15.75 28.36 -18.17
N GLY A 160 -16.97 28.01 -18.61
CA GLY A 160 -17.50 28.33 -19.94
C GLY A 160 -17.25 27.28 -21.03
N HIS A 161 -16.51 26.21 -20.72
CA HIS A 161 -16.47 25.04 -21.59
C HIS A 161 -17.62 24.09 -21.28
N LYS A 162 -18.27 23.57 -22.34
CA LYS A 162 -19.43 22.67 -22.24
C LYS A 162 -19.21 21.47 -21.32
N GLY A 163 -18.00 20.91 -21.28
CA GLY A 163 -17.66 19.79 -20.42
C GLY A 163 -17.68 20.17 -18.93
N PHE A 164 -17.09 21.31 -18.58
CA PHE A 164 -17.10 21.86 -17.23
C PHE A 164 -18.50 22.26 -16.78
N ASP A 165 -19.25 22.97 -17.63
CA ASP A 165 -20.61 23.42 -17.31
C ASP A 165 -21.55 22.22 -17.07
N LYS A 166 -21.39 21.16 -17.87
CA LYS A 166 -22.14 19.90 -17.68
C LYS A 166 -21.80 19.23 -16.35
N LEU A 167 -20.53 19.22 -15.95
CA LEU A 167 -20.11 18.71 -14.65
C LEU A 167 -20.70 19.55 -13.50
N ILE A 168 -20.64 20.87 -13.58
CA ILE A 168 -21.23 21.77 -12.58
C ILE A 168 -22.73 21.50 -12.43
N ASN A 169 -23.48 21.50 -13.55
CA ASN A 169 -24.92 21.20 -13.55
C ASN A 169 -25.24 19.82 -12.94
N ALA A 170 -24.40 18.81 -13.21
CA ALA A 170 -24.53 17.50 -12.58
C ALA A 170 -24.33 17.57 -11.06
N THR A 171 -23.34 18.32 -10.57
CA THR A 171 -23.11 18.50 -9.13
C THR A 171 -24.20 19.30 -8.39
N GLU A 172 -24.97 20.11 -9.12
CA GLU A 172 -26.13 20.83 -8.58
C GLU A 172 -27.41 19.98 -8.58
N SER A 173 -27.40 18.88 -9.32
CA SER A 173 -28.51 17.93 -9.45
C SER A 173 -28.46 16.83 -8.37
N SER A 174 -29.61 16.20 -8.10
CA SER A 174 -29.67 15.05 -7.20
C SER A 174 -29.12 13.79 -7.91
N PRO A 175 -28.31 12.95 -7.24
CA PRO A 175 -27.93 13.00 -5.83
C PRO A 175 -26.66 13.81 -5.50
N LEU A 176 -25.87 14.23 -6.49
CA LEU A 176 -24.54 14.84 -6.29
C LEU A 176 -24.54 16.16 -5.47
N ARG A 177 -25.68 16.85 -5.43
CA ARG A 177 -25.87 18.06 -4.62
C ARG A 177 -25.90 17.81 -3.12
N HIS A 178 -26.16 16.57 -2.70
CA HIS A 178 -26.31 16.25 -1.29
C HIS A 178 -24.92 16.17 -0.62
N PRO A 179 -24.73 16.82 0.54
CA PRO A 179 -23.48 16.71 1.27
C PRO A 179 -23.23 15.28 1.77
N ILE A 180 -22.02 14.78 1.55
CA ILE A 180 -21.54 13.51 2.08
C ILE A 180 -20.16 13.70 2.74
N PRO A 181 -19.73 12.80 3.63
CA PRO A 181 -18.41 12.88 4.24
C PRO A 181 -17.27 12.60 3.25
N PHE A 182 -16.20 13.37 3.34
CA PHE A 182 -14.96 13.22 2.57
C PHE A 182 -13.74 13.26 3.48
N LEU A 183 -12.73 12.45 3.11
CA LEU A 183 -11.34 12.64 3.51
C LEU A 183 -10.62 13.48 2.45
N ILE A 184 -9.85 14.46 2.90
CA ILE A 184 -9.11 15.40 2.03
C ILE A 184 -7.68 15.50 2.57
N CYS A 185 -6.69 15.30 1.71
CA CYS A 185 -5.29 15.61 2.00
C CYS A 185 -4.75 16.50 0.87
N VAL A 186 -4.22 17.66 1.22
CA VAL A 186 -3.59 18.59 0.26
C VAL A 186 -2.08 18.55 0.42
N PHE A 187 -1.35 18.57 -0.68
CA PHE A 187 0.10 18.52 -0.68
C PHE A 187 0.65 19.24 -1.92
N PRO A 188 1.81 19.91 -1.80
CA PRO A 188 2.32 20.72 -2.89
C PRO A 188 2.68 19.85 -4.08
N SER A 189 2.53 20.32 -5.32
CA SER A 189 2.92 19.53 -6.50
C SER A 189 4.43 19.28 -6.58
N ALA A 190 5.24 20.18 -6.02
CA ALA A 190 6.69 20.06 -5.87
C ALA A 190 7.09 19.56 -4.46
N ASP A 191 8.38 19.62 -4.11
CA ASP A 191 8.94 19.17 -2.84
C ASP A 191 8.15 19.66 -1.61
N PHE A 192 8.20 18.88 -0.52
CA PHE A 192 7.48 19.09 0.75
C PHE A 192 7.78 20.42 1.48
N SER A 193 8.55 21.34 0.90
CA SER A 193 9.02 22.58 1.56
C SER A 193 8.14 23.81 1.30
N SER A 194 7.16 23.75 0.40
CA SER A 194 6.29 24.91 0.15
C SER A 194 5.11 24.96 1.11
N SER A 195 4.86 26.14 1.68
CA SER A 195 3.68 26.40 2.51
C SER A 195 2.39 26.17 1.72
N LEU A 196 1.54 25.29 2.22
CA LEU A 196 0.21 25.02 1.67
C LEU A 196 -0.79 26.09 2.12
N SER A 197 -1.62 26.54 1.19
CA SER A 197 -2.79 27.33 1.57
C SER A 197 -3.78 26.49 2.38
N PRO A 198 -4.49 27.06 3.35
CA PRO A 198 -5.52 26.32 4.08
C PRO A 198 -6.68 25.90 3.16
N LEU A 199 -7.48 24.94 3.61
CA LEU A 199 -8.74 24.63 2.94
C LEU A 199 -9.70 25.82 3.04
N PRO A 200 -10.48 26.10 1.99
CA PRO A 200 -11.50 27.15 2.04
C PRO A 200 -12.53 26.93 3.17
N ASP A 201 -12.94 28.01 3.84
CA ASP A 201 -13.85 27.96 5.01
C ASP A 201 -15.20 27.28 4.72
N PHE A 202 -15.66 27.32 3.47
CA PHE A 202 -16.92 26.70 3.08
C PHE A 202 -16.93 25.16 3.21
N PHE A 203 -15.77 24.51 3.34
CA PHE A 203 -15.71 23.08 3.64
C PHE A 203 -16.08 22.77 5.10
N LYS A 204 -15.96 23.74 6.01
CA LYS A 204 -16.12 23.53 7.47
C LYS A 204 -15.36 22.29 7.95
N ALA A 205 -14.14 22.12 7.43
CA ALA A 205 -13.37 20.90 7.60
C ALA A 205 -12.71 20.84 8.97
N THR A 206 -12.66 19.65 9.55
CA THR A 206 -11.88 19.38 10.77
C THR A 206 -10.54 18.79 10.36
N ALA A 207 -9.43 19.39 10.80
CA ALA A 207 -8.08 18.91 10.54
C ALA A 207 -7.66 17.85 11.57
N TYR A 208 -7.06 16.76 11.12
CA TYR A 208 -6.52 15.69 11.94
C TYR A 208 -5.03 15.48 11.62
N PRO A 209 -4.17 15.30 12.64
CA PRO A 209 -2.84 14.75 12.43
C PRO A 209 -2.92 13.28 11.99
N GLN A 210 -1.91 12.80 11.27
CA GLN A 210 -1.73 11.35 11.14
C GLN A 210 -1.44 10.79 12.54
N GLN A 211 -2.12 9.71 12.91
CA GLN A 211 -1.87 9.04 14.18
C GLN A 211 -0.55 8.27 14.08
N TYR A 212 0.25 8.35 15.14
CA TYR A 212 1.52 7.67 15.25
C TYR A 212 1.48 6.84 16.53
N THR A 213 1.55 5.52 16.39
CA THR A 213 1.56 4.58 17.51
C THR A 213 2.86 3.80 17.51
N LEU A 214 3.56 3.81 18.64
CA LEU A 214 4.76 3.02 18.85
C LEU A 214 4.43 1.86 19.80
N THR A 215 4.62 0.64 19.33
CA THR A 215 4.46 -0.57 20.13
C THR A 215 5.77 -1.33 20.18
N HIS A 216 6.29 -1.55 21.39
CA HIS A 216 7.38 -2.50 21.61
C HIS A 216 6.77 -3.89 21.77
N ILE A 217 7.14 -4.84 20.91
CA ILE A 217 6.64 -6.20 21.03
C ILE A 217 7.21 -6.79 22.33
N PRO A 218 6.37 -7.21 23.30
CA PRO A 218 6.83 -7.45 24.68
C PRO A 218 7.90 -8.54 24.79
N ASN A 219 7.78 -9.59 23.98
CA ASN A 219 8.70 -10.72 23.96
C ASN A 219 9.60 -10.64 22.72
N ALA A 220 10.84 -11.11 22.86
CA ALA A 220 11.68 -11.33 21.69
C ALA A 220 10.98 -12.33 20.76
N VAL A 221 11.13 -12.12 19.45
CA VAL A 221 10.53 -12.96 18.42
C VAL A 221 11.61 -13.78 17.73
N ILE A 222 11.20 -14.93 17.21
CA ILE A 222 12.01 -15.73 16.31
C ILE A 222 11.91 -15.08 14.93
N VAL A 223 13.05 -14.68 14.39
CA VAL A 223 13.20 -14.09 13.06
C VAL A 223 13.74 -15.17 12.13
N PRO A 224 12.99 -15.62 11.11
CA PRO A 224 13.46 -16.62 10.18
C PRO A 224 14.57 -16.04 9.31
N PRO A 225 15.38 -16.89 8.67
CA PRO A 225 16.30 -16.45 7.63
C PRO A 225 15.56 -15.71 6.52
N LEU A 226 15.81 -14.40 6.37
CA LEU A 226 15.22 -13.60 5.30
C LEU A 226 15.87 -13.85 3.93
N SER A 227 17.00 -14.57 3.94
CA SER A 227 17.67 -15.12 2.76
C SER A 227 17.82 -16.64 2.89
N PRO A 228 16.71 -17.40 2.96
CA PRO A 228 16.81 -18.86 3.15
C PRO A 228 17.44 -19.55 1.93
N PHE A 229 17.48 -18.86 0.77
CA PHE A 229 17.92 -19.39 -0.51
C PHE A 229 19.25 -18.79 -0.98
N LYS A 230 20.34 -19.07 -0.27
CA LYS A 230 21.69 -18.86 -0.85
C LYS A 230 22.08 -19.95 -1.86
N SER A 231 21.31 -21.05 -1.91
CA SER A 231 21.83 -22.32 -2.39
C SER A 231 20.75 -23.29 -2.90
N ALA A 232 19.77 -22.84 -3.69
CA ALA A 232 18.99 -23.78 -4.51
C ALA A 232 19.88 -24.57 -5.52
N ILE A 233 21.18 -24.21 -5.62
CA ILE A 233 22.20 -24.92 -6.40
C ILE A 233 23.04 -25.90 -5.54
N ALA A 234 22.98 -25.86 -4.19
CA ALA A 234 23.79 -26.76 -3.34
C ALA A 234 23.07 -28.05 -2.90
N LEU A 235 21.79 -28.22 -3.20
CA LEU A 235 21.06 -29.46 -2.90
C LEU A 235 21.32 -30.61 -3.89
N THR A 236 22.25 -30.46 -4.83
CA THR A 236 22.83 -31.63 -5.52
C THR A 236 23.90 -32.29 -4.66
N GLY A 237 23.48 -32.82 -3.51
CA GLY A 237 24.24 -33.86 -2.81
C GLY A 237 24.30 -35.14 -3.67
N PRO A 238 25.34 -35.98 -3.54
CA PRO A 238 25.75 -36.99 -4.53
C PRO A 238 24.90 -38.27 -4.56
N SER A 239 23.60 -38.21 -4.28
CA SER A 239 22.74 -39.39 -4.32
C SER A 239 21.31 -38.99 -4.64
N TYR A 240 20.99 -38.79 -5.92
CA TYR A 240 19.72 -39.21 -6.57
C TYR A 240 19.88 -38.96 -8.08
N ASN A 241 20.58 -39.87 -8.75
CA ASN A 241 20.61 -39.94 -10.21
C ASN A 241 19.22 -40.37 -10.72
N SER A 242 18.36 -39.44 -11.14
CA SER A 242 17.35 -39.61 -12.22
C SER A 242 16.25 -38.53 -12.26
N ILE A 243 16.53 -37.28 -11.88
CA ILE A 243 15.55 -36.19 -12.06
C ILE A 243 15.95 -35.35 -13.28
N SER A 244 15.03 -35.18 -14.24
CA SER A 244 15.31 -34.44 -15.47
C SER A 244 15.49 -32.94 -15.15
N ARG A 245 16.33 -32.22 -15.93
CA ARG A 245 16.59 -30.78 -15.74
C ARG A 245 15.33 -29.89 -15.72
N ARG A 246 14.18 -30.36 -16.22
CA ARG A 246 12.90 -29.63 -16.15
C ARG A 246 12.26 -29.76 -14.77
N ASP A 247 12.29 -30.95 -14.19
CA ASP A 247 11.71 -31.22 -12.87
C ASP A 247 12.49 -30.51 -11.75
N VAL A 248 13.80 -30.27 -11.94
CA VAL A 248 14.63 -29.49 -11.00
C VAL A 248 14.28 -28.00 -11.02
N GLY A 249 13.95 -27.44 -12.19
CA GLY A 249 13.56 -26.01 -12.31
C GLY A 249 12.24 -25.71 -11.61
N ASP A 250 11.23 -26.56 -11.80
CA ASP A 250 9.93 -26.44 -11.13
C ASP A 250 10.07 -26.66 -9.60
N TYR A 251 10.92 -27.59 -9.16
CA TYR A 251 11.17 -27.83 -7.74
C TYR A 251 11.90 -26.66 -7.07
N THR A 252 12.88 -26.03 -7.74
CA THR A 252 13.55 -24.84 -7.20
C THR A 252 12.60 -23.66 -7.11
N ASP A 253 11.70 -23.49 -8.08
CA ASP A 253 10.73 -22.39 -8.09
C ASP A 253 9.66 -22.57 -7.01
N GLU A 254 9.19 -23.80 -6.76
CA GLU A 254 8.24 -24.08 -5.70
C GLU A 254 8.87 -23.89 -4.31
N VAL A 255 10.08 -24.38 -4.07
CA VAL A 255 10.80 -24.17 -2.80
C VAL A 255 11.03 -22.67 -2.53
N VAL A 256 11.46 -21.92 -3.56
CA VAL A 256 11.63 -20.47 -3.44
C VAL A 256 10.29 -19.78 -3.16
N ARG A 257 9.21 -20.20 -3.83
CA ARG A 257 7.86 -19.67 -3.61
C ARG A 257 7.41 -19.91 -2.17
N GLU A 258 7.54 -21.12 -1.65
CA GLU A 258 7.13 -21.45 -0.28
C GLU A 258 7.89 -20.62 0.75
N GLY A 259 9.21 -20.43 0.62
CA GLY A 259 9.93 -19.57 1.56
C GLY A 259 9.61 -18.08 1.43
N LEU A 260 9.26 -17.59 0.23
CA LEU A 260 8.75 -16.22 0.07
C LEU A 260 7.40 -16.05 0.76
N LEU A 261 6.49 -17.02 0.62
CA LEU A 261 5.20 -17.02 1.30
C LEU A 261 5.37 -17.13 2.81
N HIS A 262 6.31 -17.94 3.27
CA HIS A 262 6.67 -18.06 4.69
C HIS A 262 7.16 -16.73 5.27
N ILE A 263 8.01 -15.99 4.55
CA ILE A 263 8.44 -14.64 4.95
C ILE A 263 7.24 -13.68 5.04
N LEU A 264 6.30 -13.74 4.08
CA LEU A 264 5.10 -12.91 4.09
C LEU A 264 4.17 -13.26 5.27
N GLU A 265 3.96 -14.55 5.53
CA GLU A 265 3.16 -15.04 6.65
C GLU A 265 3.79 -14.63 7.99
N TRP A 266 5.09 -14.86 8.16
CA TRP A 266 5.83 -14.43 9.35
C TRP A 266 5.74 -12.92 9.56
N THR A 267 5.93 -12.12 8.50
CA THR A 267 5.83 -10.66 8.58
C THR A 267 4.42 -10.22 9.00
N SER A 268 3.39 -10.90 8.47
CA SER A 268 1.99 -10.66 8.81
C SER A 268 1.70 -11.01 10.27
N LEU A 269 2.16 -12.17 10.75
CA LEU A 269 2.03 -12.59 12.15
C LEU A 269 2.75 -11.64 13.11
N LEU A 270 3.90 -11.12 12.69
CA LEU A 270 4.64 -10.11 13.43
C LEU A 270 3.88 -8.78 13.49
N GLY A 271 3.28 -8.36 12.37
CA GLY A 271 2.39 -7.20 12.33
C GLY A 271 1.16 -7.35 13.22
N LEU A 272 0.63 -8.57 13.35
CA LEU A 272 -0.49 -8.91 14.24
C LEU A 272 -0.08 -9.12 15.71
N GLU A 273 1.20 -8.91 16.05
CA GLU A 273 1.75 -9.13 17.40
C GLU A 273 1.48 -10.56 17.91
N SER A 274 1.46 -11.53 16.99
CA SER A 274 1.06 -12.91 17.26
C SER A 274 1.98 -13.58 18.27
N GLU A 275 1.40 -14.31 19.22
CA GLU A 275 2.18 -15.13 20.16
C GLU A 275 2.91 -16.29 19.46
N ARG A 276 2.51 -16.66 18.24
CA ARG A 276 3.06 -17.80 17.47
C ARG A 276 4.52 -17.67 17.09
N ILE A 277 5.04 -16.45 17.07
CA ILE A 277 6.42 -16.16 16.68
C ILE A 277 7.29 -15.79 17.89
N GLN A 278 6.74 -15.76 19.10
CA GLN A 278 7.46 -15.34 20.29
C GLN A 278 8.44 -16.42 20.75
N PHE A 279 9.66 -16.01 21.08
CA PHE A 279 10.68 -16.91 21.59
C PHE A 279 10.26 -17.46 22.97
N GLY A 280 10.50 -18.75 23.19
CA GLY A 280 10.23 -19.43 24.46
C GLY A 280 8.76 -19.76 24.74
N ARG A 281 7.83 -19.41 23.85
CA ARG A 281 6.43 -19.85 23.92
C ARG A 281 6.28 -21.22 23.26
N GLN A 282 5.68 -22.16 23.99
CA GLN A 282 5.19 -23.41 23.41
C GLN A 282 3.68 -23.31 23.23
N ILE A 283 3.21 -23.50 22.00
CA ILE A 283 1.78 -23.55 21.68
C ILE A 283 1.40 -25.02 21.52
N ASP A 284 0.23 -25.37 22.05
CA ASP A 284 -0.33 -26.70 21.86
C ASP A 284 -0.50 -26.98 20.36
N PRO A 285 0.11 -28.05 19.81
CA PRO A 285 -0.03 -28.42 18.41
C PRO A 285 -1.48 -28.64 17.96
N LEU A 286 -2.40 -28.94 18.89
CA LEU A 286 -3.84 -29.01 18.61
C LEU A 286 -4.45 -27.64 18.27
N LEU A 287 -3.85 -26.55 18.76
CA LEU A 287 -4.31 -25.17 18.52
C LEU A 287 -3.64 -24.53 17.30
N SER A 288 -2.37 -24.84 17.05
CA SER A 288 -1.60 -24.27 15.95
C SER A 288 -0.42 -25.16 15.60
N THR A 289 -0.30 -25.53 14.33
CA THR A 289 0.87 -26.24 13.78
C THR A 289 1.90 -25.28 13.19
N TYR A 290 1.60 -23.98 13.14
CA TYR A 290 2.54 -22.99 12.61
C TYR A 290 3.84 -22.97 13.43
N SER A 291 4.96 -23.00 12.72
CA SER A 291 6.32 -22.91 13.23
C SER A 291 7.08 -21.85 12.43
N VAL A 292 7.91 -21.06 13.10
CA VAL A 292 8.69 -20.01 12.41
C VAL A 292 9.79 -20.62 11.56
N PHE A 293 10.37 -21.75 11.96
CA PHE A 293 11.44 -22.38 11.21
C PHE A 293 11.59 -23.82 11.70
N GLU A 294 11.54 -24.80 10.81
CA GLU A 294 11.62 -26.23 11.15
C GLU A 294 13.01 -26.83 10.84
N ASP A 295 13.82 -26.14 10.03
CA ASP A 295 15.10 -26.63 9.50
C ASP A 295 16.32 -26.18 10.32
N GLU A 296 16.20 -26.13 11.66
CA GLU A 296 17.36 -25.79 12.51
C GLU A 296 18.49 -26.81 12.34
N GLY A 297 19.70 -26.32 12.04
CA GLY A 297 20.91 -27.15 11.92
C GLY A 297 21.15 -27.79 10.55
N VAL A 298 20.40 -27.42 9.51
CA VAL A 298 20.70 -27.81 8.13
C VAL A 298 21.92 -27.03 7.61
N GLU A 299 22.93 -27.76 7.15
CA GLU A 299 24.20 -27.18 6.68
C GLU A 299 23.97 -26.28 5.45
N GLY A 300 24.32 -24.99 5.57
CA GLY A 300 24.16 -23.99 4.51
C GLY A 300 22.89 -23.12 4.58
N ILE A 301 21.98 -23.37 5.53
CA ILE A 301 20.86 -22.47 5.85
C ILE A 301 21.22 -21.64 7.08
N ALA A 302 20.95 -20.33 7.05
CA ALA A 302 21.20 -19.48 8.21
C ALA A 302 20.28 -19.89 9.37
N ASN A 303 20.77 -19.79 10.61
CA ASN A 303 19.93 -20.06 11.78
C ASN A 303 18.94 -18.90 12.01
N PRO A 304 17.77 -19.18 12.60
CA PRO A 304 16.87 -18.13 13.04
C PRO A 304 17.55 -17.25 14.08
N LYS A 305 17.17 -15.97 14.12
CA LYS A 305 17.64 -15.01 15.12
C LYS A 305 16.57 -14.77 16.16
N ILE A 306 16.98 -14.38 17.35
CA ILE A 306 16.07 -13.95 18.42
C ILE A 306 16.29 -12.46 18.61
N GLU A 307 15.27 -11.66 18.28
CA GLU A 307 15.39 -10.20 18.29
C GLU A 307 14.18 -9.56 18.96
N LYS A 308 14.38 -8.41 19.62
CA LYS A 308 13.28 -7.53 20.00
C LYS A 308 12.88 -6.70 18.80
N VAL A 309 11.58 -6.52 18.61
CA VAL A 309 11.02 -5.79 17.47
C VAL A 309 10.15 -4.65 17.96
N THR A 310 10.30 -3.51 17.30
CA THR A 310 9.45 -2.34 17.45
C THR A 310 8.52 -2.25 16.26
N LYS A 311 7.23 -2.06 16.53
CA LYS A 311 6.20 -1.76 15.54
C LYS A 311 5.85 -0.28 15.60
N ILE A 312 5.87 0.39 14.46
CA ILE A 312 5.36 1.75 14.28
C ILE A 312 4.11 1.65 13.42
N SER A 313 2.97 2.14 13.90
CA SER A 313 1.73 2.23 13.11
C SER A 313 1.44 3.69 12.79
N LEU A 314 1.27 3.98 11.50
CA LEU A 314 0.78 5.26 11.00
C LEU A 314 -0.65 5.06 10.52
N ASP A 315 -1.62 5.73 11.14
CA ASP A 315 -3.04 5.59 10.80
C ASP A 315 -3.63 6.94 10.38
N GLY A 316 -4.51 6.92 9.38
CA GLY A 316 -5.24 8.12 8.93
C GLY A 316 -5.53 8.10 7.43
N PHE A 317 -5.12 9.17 6.74
CA PHE A 317 -5.29 9.30 5.29
C PHE A 317 -3.94 9.62 4.66
N LEU A 318 -3.23 8.56 4.27
CA LEU A 318 -1.84 8.59 3.84
C LEU A 318 -1.77 8.63 2.31
N THR A 319 -0.88 9.48 1.79
CA THR A 319 -0.60 9.56 0.34
C THR A 319 0.57 8.66 -0.02
N SER A 320 0.67 8.25 -1.29
CA SER A 320 1.86 7.53 -1.80
C SER A 320 3.18 8.27 -1.56
N ARG A 321 3.13 9.60 -1.48
CA ARG A 321 4.31 10.43 -1.15
C ARG A 321 4.74 10.27 0.30
N MET A 322 3.78 10.15 1.23
CA MET A 322 4.08 9.94 2.65
C MET A 322 4.69 8.55 2.87
N THR A 323 4.07 7.51 2.31
CA THR A 323 4.57 6.14 2.40
C THR A 323 5.93 5.98 1.72
N LYS A 324 6.16 6.64 0.58
CA LYS A 324 7.50 6.73 -0.03
C LYS A 324 8.50 7.43 0.89
N HIS A 325 8.13 8.53 1.54
CA HIS A 325 9.04 9.25 2.44
C HIS A 325 9.42 8.40 3.66
N VAL A 326 8.48 7.63 4.20
CA VAL A 326 8.75 6.62 5.24
C VAL A 326 9.75 5.57 4.74
N PHE A 327 9.49 4.99 3.56
CA PHE A 327 10.35 3.97 2.97
C PHE A 327 11.77 4.48 2.69
N ASP A 328 11.91 5.69 2.15
CA ASP A 328 13.21 6.31 1.86
C ASP A 328 14.01 6.57 3.15
N GLU A 329 13.36 7.07 4.20
CA GLU A 329 14.01 7.31 5.50
C GLU A 329 14.38 5.99 6.20
N LEU A 330 13.54 4.96 6.08
CA LEU A 330 13.86 3.62 6.56
C LEU A 330 15.10 3.08 5.86
N LEU A 331 15.17 3.11 4.53
CA LEU A 331 16.35 2.65 3.79
C LEU A 331 17.63 3.42 4.16
N LYS A 332 17.51 4.73 4.36
CA LYS A 332 18.64 5.61 4.66
C LYS A 332 19.20 5.42 6.06
N HIS A 333 18.35 5.12 7.04
CA HIS A 333 18.73 5.07 8.46
C HIS A 333 18.78 3.65 9.05
N LEU A 334 18.34 2.63 8.31
CA LEU A 334 18.44 1.23 8.71
C LEU A 334 19.91 0.75 8.64
N PRO A 335 20.48 0.17 9.71
CA PRO A 335 21.84 -0.39 9.66
C PRO A 335 22.00 -1.51 8.60
N PRO A 336 23.18 -1.65 7.96
CA PRO A 336 23.48 -2.71 6.97
C PRO A 336 23.17 -4.13 7.44
N SER A 337 23.45 -4.43 8.71
CA SER A 337 23.23 -5.75 9.31
C SER A 337 21.79 -6.02 9.73
N SER A 338 20.89 -5.05 9.58
CA SER A 338 19.52 -5.10 10.08
C SER A 338 18.50 -5.23 8.94
N TRP A 339 17.29 -5.63 9.29
CA TRP A 339 16.16 -5.77 8.39
C TRP A 339 15.04 -4.84 8.82
N ALA A 340 14.10 -4.58 7.93
CA ALA A 340 12.84 -3.95 8.29
C ALA A 340 11.75 -4.39 7.32
N ALA A 341 10.50 -4.32 7.75
CA ALA A 341 9.35 -4.52 6.88
C ALA A 341 8.41 -3.31 6.97
N ILE A 342 7.77 -2.96 5.87
CA ILE A 342 6.68 -2.00 5.82
C ILE A 342 5.48 -2.64 5.13
N THR A 343 4.35 -2.68 5.82
CA THR A 343 3.08 -3.12 5.27
C THR A 343 2.15 -1.94 5.20
N VAL A 344 1.60 -1.68 4.03
CA VAL A 344 0.72 -0.54 3.78
C VAL A 344 -0.62 -1.06 3.32
N TYR A 345 -1.66 -0.59 4.02
CA TYR A 345 -3.03 -1.02 3.83
C TYR A 345 -3.81 0.03 3.05
N GLY A 346 -4.45 -0.39 1.97
CA GLY A 346 -5.29 0.50 1.15
C GLY A 346 -6.68 0.70 1.73
N PHE A 347 -7.39 1.69 1.19
CA PHE A 347 -8.83 1.79 1.42
C PHE A 347 -9.57 0.76 0.57
N GLN A 348 -10.38 -0.06 1.22
CA GLN A 348 -11.24 -1.07 0.58
C GLN A 348 -12.32 -0.44 -0.31
N ASP A 349 -12.84 0.72 0.08
CA ASP A 349 -13.89 1.43 -0.65
C ASP A 349 -13.35 2.49 -1.63
N ALA A 350 -12.04 2.54 -1.88
CA ALA A 350 -11.51 3.43 -2.91
C ALA A 350 -11.93 2.94 -4.30
N PRO A 351 -12.46 3.78 -5.21
CA PRO A 351 -12.91 3.33 -6.53
C PRO A 351 -11.76 2.94 -7.46
N VAL A 352 -10.51 3.16 -7.03
CA VAL A 352 -9.29 2.76 -7.72
C VAL A 352 -8.25 2.28 -6.73
N SER A 353 -7.44 1.32 -7.17
CA SER A 353 -6.32 0.77 -6.42
C SER A 353 -5.01 1.13 -7.14
N TRP A 354 -4.35 0.15 -7.73
CA TRP A 354 -3.02 0.23 -8.32
C TRP A 354 -3.01 1.00 -9.63
N ALA A 355 -2.11 1.99 -9.76
CA ALA A 355 -1.91 2.75 -11.01
C ALA A 355 -3.21 3.37 -11.58
N SER A 356 -4.17 3.71 -10.71
CA SER A 356 -5.51 4.16 -11.07
C SER A 356 -6.39 3.14 -11.80
N ASP A 357 -6.08 1.85 -11.72
CA ASP A 357 -6.98 0.78 -12.14
C ASP A 357 -8.22 0.75 -11.25
N GLU A 358 -9.34 0.41 -11.87
CA GLU A 358 -10.63 0.25 -11.20
C GLU A 358 -10.51 -0.80 -10.08
N HIS A 359 -11.09 -0.51 -8.92
CA HIS A 359 -11.13 -1.39 -7.76
C HIS A 359 -12.56 -1.87 -7.46
N SER A 360 -12.71 -3.08 -6.95
CA SER A 360 -13.99 -3.62 -6.47
C SER A 360 -13.81 -4.41 -5.17
N TYR A 361 -14.74 -4.24 -4.23
CA TYR A 361 -14.65 -4.87 -2.92
C TYR A 361 -15.36 -6.24 -2.85
N LEU A 362 -16.62 -6.35 -3.25
CA LEU A 362 -17.48 -7.57 -3.27
C LEU A 362 -17.17 -8.66 -2.21
N ILE A 363 -16.17 -9.51 -2.46
CA ILE A 363 -15.76 -10.61 -1.55
C ILE A 363 -14.24 -10.54 -1.23
N SER A 364 -13.47 -9.75 -1.97
CA SER A 364 -12.01 -9.64 -1.84
C SER A 364 -11.54 -8.39 -2.61
N GLY A 365 -11.49 -7.26 -1.88
CA GLY A 365 -10.93 -5.97 -2.34
C GLY A 365 -9.68 -5.60 -1.57
N GLU A 366 -8.86 -6.60 -1.21
CA GLU A 366 -7.55 -6.34 -0.61
C GLU A 366 -6.67 -5.61 -1.63
N ASN A 367 -6.04 -4.53 -1.22
CA ASN A 367 -5.12 -3.76 -2.03
C ASN A 367 -3.94 -3.34 -1.16
N ASP A 368 -3.23 -4.33 -0.62
CA ASP A 368 -2.17 -4.09 0.35
C ASP A 368 -0.81 -4.46 -0.25
N TYR A 369 0.26 -3.88 0.28
CA TYR A 369 1.59 -4.34 -0.05
C TYR A 369 2.50 -4.40 1.16
N THR A 370 3.42 -5.36 1.11
CA THR A 370 4.46 -5.53 2.12
C THR A 370 5.81 -5.47 1.44
N ILE A 371 6.70 -4.60 1.92
CA ILE A 371 8.08 -4.53 1.47
C ILE A 371 8.98 -4.95 2.62
N VAL A 372 9.79 -5.99 2.40
CA VAL A 372 10.79 -6.49 3.36
C VAL A 372 12.18 -6.13 2.85
N ILE A 373 12.87 -5.26 3.59
CA ILE A 373 14.27 -4.88 3.37
C ILE A 373 15.13 -5.89 4.12
N LYS A 374 15.95 -6.65 3.39
CA LYS A 374 16.84 -7.64 3.99
C LYS A 374 18.15 -7.00 4.50
N PRO A 375 18.84 -7.66 5.44
CA PRO A 375 20.22 -7.32 5.77
C PRO A 375 21.13 -7.45 4.54
N GLU A 376 22.19 -6.64 4.48
CA GLU A 376 23.25 -6.77 3.47
C GLU A 376 24.01 -8.08 3.68
N GLU A 377 24.20 -8.83 2.59
CA GLU A 377 25.01 -10.04 2.63
C GLU A 377 26.45 -9.74 2.20
N PRO A 378 27.44 -10.48 2.75
CA PRO A 378 28.83 -10.32 2.32
C PRO A 378 28.97 -10.54 0.81
N GLY A 379 29.40 -9.51 0.09
CA GLY A 379 29.62 -9.54 -1.36
C GLY A 379 28.51 -8.89 -2.19
N ASP A 380 27.39 -8.48 -1.59
CA ASP A 380 26.34 -7.75 -2.29
C ASP A 380 26.76 -6.30 -2.59
N THR A 381 26.46 -5.82 -3.81
CA THR A 381 26.67 -4.42 -4.19
C THR A 381 25.54 -3.50 -3.73
N ALA A 382 24.40 -4.06 -3.33
CA ALA A 382 23.18 -3.36 -2.95
C ALA A 382 22.30 -4.29 -2.11
N ARG A 383 21.49 -3.74 -1.19
CA ARG A 383 20.54 -4.53 -0.40
C ARG A 383 19.49 -5.17 -1.30
N CYS A 384 19.12 -6.40 -0.98
CA CYS A 384 18.00 -7.06 -1.59
C CYS A 384 16.70 -6.73 -0.84
N ILE A 385 15.63 -6.49 -1.59
CA ILE A 385 14.29 -6.17 -1.13
C ILE A 385 13.31 -7.19 -1.71
N LEU A 386 12.40 -7.66 -0.87
CA LEU A 386 11.22 -8.42 -1.28
C LEU A 386 10.01 -7.48 -1.25
N ALA A 387 9.25 -7.42 -2.33
CA ALA A 387 8.01 -6.66 -2.39
C ALA A 387 6.86 -7.61 -2.72
N PHE A 388 5.87 -7.64 -1.84
CA PHE A 388 4.66 -8.44 -1.92
C PHE A 388 3.48 -7.51 -2.20
N GLU A 389 2.67 -7.82 -3.20
CA GLU A 389 1.50 -7.05 -3.61
C GLU A 389 0.29 -7.99 -3.50
N VAL A 390 -0.62 -7.70 -2.57
CA VAL A 390 -1.87 -8.44 -2.39
C VAL A 390 -2.95 -7.71 -3.16
N VAL A 391 -3.52 -8.43 -4.13
CA VAL A 391 -4.50 -7.89 -5.07
C VAL A 391 -5.78 -8.71 -4.94
N GLY A 392 -6.86 -8.01 -4.66
CA GLY A 392 -8.20 -8.59 -4.54
C GLY A 392 -8.56 -9.41 -5.77
N SER A 393 -9.44 -10.39 -5.58
CA SER A 393 -9.75 -11.40 -6.59
C SER A 393 -10.25 -10.84 -7.92
N ASN A 394 -10.90 -9.68 -7.88
CA ASN A 394 -11.44 -9.01 -9.06
C ASN A 394 -10.48 -7.94 -9.62
N ASP A 395 -9.48 -7.49 -8.88
CA ASP A 395 -8.61 -6.40 -9.31
C ASP A 395 -7.60 -6.84 -10.39
N SER A 396 -7.21 -5.88 -11.24
CA SER A 396 -6.08 -6.06 -12.15
C SER A 396 -4.82 -5.37 -11.60
N HIS A 397 -3.69 -6.04 -11.79
CA HIS A 397 -2.36 -5.46 -11.66
C HIS A 397 -1.61 -5.79 -12.95
N ASN A 398 -1.11 -4.77 -13.64
CA ASN A 398 -0.33 -4.93 -14.88
C ASN A 398 1.18 -4.91 -14.63
#